data_AF-A0A9R1RLK8-F1
#
_entry.id   AF-A0A9R1RLK8-F1
#
_cell.length_a   1.000
_cell.length_b   1.000
_cell.length_c   1.000
_cell.angle_alpha   90.00
_cell.angle_beta   90.00
_cell.angle_gamma   90.00
#
_symmetry.space_group_name_H-M   'P 1'
#
loop_
_entity.id
_entity.type
_entity.pdbx_description
1 polymer ?
#
loop_
_entity_poly.entity_id
_entity_poly.type
_entity_poly.pdbx_seq_one_letter_code
_entity_poly.pdbx_strand_id
1 'polypeptide(L)'
;MHEGLQQARAPIFDVSSAIEVIHTGSYRRLPKSVEEIGTQNTLFQDERRPTLKKLSTLVRAKLLETLVPKEMSEVSVTDGIANVQVDGEFKVLLTLGYRGHFSLWRILHIELLVGEKTGPIKLEETRRYVLGDDIERRMAVADNPLTILYTILHELCISFVMDTVIRQTNVLRQGRWKEAIKSELVSDSHRSAGQGGNNAPTQLGQDGELDSSGFRIPGLKVNYWLDERNSGSAESDSSPFIKVEALQDMQIKCQHSSFVLDPLTDKEADLSLDLSCIDVEAIILKAIACNRHTRLLEIQRELKKNTRISRSPTDVVLKRKEDHMDVLQKVLI
;
A
#
# COMPACT_ATOMS: atom_id res chain seq x y z
N MET A 1 -25.90 52.79 44.29
CA MET A 1 -25.17 52.59 45.57
C MET A 1 -25.63 51.37 46.39
N HIS A 2 -26.54 50.50 45.92
CA HIS A 2 -27.02 49.33 46.71
C HIS A 2 -26.34 47.98 46.39
N GLU A 3 -25.63 47.82 45.26
CA GLU A 3 -24.94 46.56 44.92
C GLU A 3 -23.75 46.25 45.84
N GLY A 4 -22.98 47.28 46.25
CA GLY A 4 -21.83 47.09 47.15
C GLY A 4 -22.21 46.59 48.56
N LEU A 5 -23.45 46.82 49.00
CA LEU A 5 -23.95 46.32 50.29
C LEU A 5 -24.25 44.82 50.27
N GLN A 6 -24.54 44.23 49.09
CA GLN A 6 -24.74 42.79 48.97
C GLN A 6 -23.43 42.01 49.12
N GLN A 7 -22.31 42.58 48.65
CA GLN A 7 -20.96 42.02 48.84
C GLN A 7 -20.46 42.15 50.30
N ALA A 8 -21.07 43.04 51.10
CA ALA A 8 -20.75 43.20 52.53
C ALA A 8 -21.54 42.24 53.44
N ARG A 9 -22.46 41.44 52.91
CA ARG A 9 -23.14 40.38 53.68
C ARG A 9 -22.25 39.14 53.76
N ALA A 10 -22.09 38.61 54.97
CA ALA A 10 -21.41 37.34 55.16
C ALA A 10 -22.14 36.23 54.38
N PRO A 11 -21.42 35.36 53.65
CA PRO A 11 -22.01 34.21 52.99
C PRO A 11 -22.75 33.33 54.01
N ILE A 12 -23.88 32.75 53.59
CA ILE A 12 -24.58 31.77 54.42
C ILE A 12 -23.75 30.48 54.43
N PHE A 13 -23.35 30.03 55.62
CA PHE A 13 -22.58 28.80 55.79
C PHE A 13 -23.48 27.58 55.56
N ASP A 14 -23.12 26.73 54.61
CA ASP A 14 -23.78 25.44 54.39
C ASP A 14 -23.24 24.39 55.36
N VAL A 15 -23.76 24.44 56.59
CA VAL A 15 -23.38 23.53 57.68
C VAL A 15 -23.72 22.07 57.35
N SER A 16 -24.79 21.83 56.59
CA SER A 16 -25.22 20.46 56.25
C SER A 16 -24.21 19.79 55.33
N SER A 17 -23.74 20.49 54.30
CA SER A 17 -22.72 19.97 53.40
C SER A 17 -21.35 19.89 54.08
N ALA A 18 -21.02 20.81 54.98
CA ALA A 18 -19.78 20.75 55.76
C ALA A 18 -19.73 19.49 56.64
N ILE A 19 -20.84 19.14 57.32
CA ILE A 19 -20.93 17.90 58.12
C ILE A 19 -20.74 16.66 57.23
N GLU A 20 -21.31 16.67 56.03
CA GLU A 20 -21.22 15.55 55.09
C GLU A 20 -19.77 15.33 54.62
N VAL A 21 -19.06 16.41 54.25
CA VAL A 21 -17.65 16.36 53.87
C VAL A 21 -16.77 15.89 55.02
N ILE A 22 -17.03 16.36 56.25
CA ILE A 22 -16.26 15.95 57.43
C ILE A 22 -16.47 14.45 57.72
N HIS A 23 -17.70 13.95 57.58
CA HIS A 23 -18.03 12.57 57.93
C HIS A 23 -17.65 11.56 56.83
N THR A 24 -17.82 11.92 55.56
CA THR A 24 -17.58 11.00 54.43
C THR A 24 -16.27 11.27 53.69
N GLY A 25 -15.57 12.35 54.03
CA GLY A 25 -14.34 12.79 53.36
C GLY A 25 -14.56 13.30 51.94
N SER A 26 -15.80 13.40 51.47
CA SER A 26 -16.14 13.79 50.10
C SER A 26 -17.52 14.44 50.03
N TYR A 27 -17.72 15.27 49.00
CA TYR A 27 -18.95 16.02 48.77
C TYR A 27 -19.86 15.22 47.82
N ARG A 28 -20.91 14.54 48.32
CA ARG A 28 -21.75 13.66 47.47
C ARG A 28 -22.74 14.42 46.59
N ARG A 29 -23.05 15.68 46.90
CA ARG A 29 -24.00 16.51 46.13
C ARG A 29 -23.29 17.39 45.11
N LEU A 30 -22.26 16.85 44.46
CA LEU A 30 -21.48 17.60 43.49
C LEU A 30 -22.42 18.18 42.42
N PRO A 31 -22.37 19.48 42.11
CA PRO A 31 -23.14 20.04 41.02
C PRO A 31 -22.81 19.28 39.72
N LYS A 32 -23.81 18.96 38.91
CA LYS A 32 -23.62 18.22 37.63
C LYS A 32 -22.59 18.89 36.70
N SER A 33 -22.44 20.21 36.80
CA SER A 33 -21.42 20.98 36.08
C SER A 33 -19.97 20.68 36.48
N VAL A 34 -19.72 20.13 37.67
CA VAL A 34 -18.38 19.77 38.15
C VAL A 34 -18.00 18.36 37.69
N GLU A 35 -18.97 17.46 37.48
CA GLU A 35 -18.73 16.15 36.86
C GLU A 35 -18.21 16.29 35.42
N GLU A 36 -18.69 17.29 34.67
CA GLU A 36 -18.29 17.58 33.28
C GLU A 36 -16.84 18.10 33.16
N ILE A 37 -16.28 18.70 34.21
CA ILE A 37 -14.99 19.40 34.15
C ILE A 37 -13.85 18.56 34.78
N GLY A 38 -14.14 17.61 35.67
CA GLY A 38 -13.17 17.24 36.70
C GLY A 38 -12.82 15.77 36.93
N THR A 39 -13.44 14.79 36.26
CA THR A 39 -13.05 13.39 36.48
C THR A 39 -11.95 12.96 35.50
N GLN A 40 -10.75 13.54 35.66
CA GLN A 40 -9.56 12.75 35.34
C GLN A 40 -9.47 11.64 36.39
N ASN A 41 -10.28 10.59 36.23
CA ASN A 41 -10.11 9.34 36.94
C ASN A 41 -8.73 8.82 36.56
N THR A 42 -7.74 9.14 37.37
CA THR A 42 -6.44 8.48 37.30
C THR A 42 -6.71 7.01 37.57
N LEU A 43 -6.67 6.19 36.51
CA LEU A 43 -6.79 4.75 36.64
C LEU A 43 -5.68 4.28 37.57
N PHE A 44 -6.02 3.91 38.81
CA PHE A 44 -5.08 3.28 39.72
C PHE A 44 -4.47 2.07 39.01
N GLN A 45 -3.16 1.87 39.14
CA GLN A 45 -2.45 0.80 38.40
C GLN A 45 -3.07 -0.59 38.63
N ASP A 46 -3.69 -0.79 39.80
CA ASP A 46 -4.41 -2.02 40.17
C ASP A 46 -5.70 -2.24 39.36
N GLU A 47 -6.38 -1.18 38.93
CA GLU A 47 -7.60 -1.25 38.12
C GLU A 47 -7.31 -1.25 36.60
N ARG A 48 -6.12 -0.79 36.19
CA ARG A 48 -5.71 -0.76 34.79
C ARG A 48 -5.64 -2.17 34.18
N ARG A 49 -4.99 -3.11 34.87
CA ARG A 49 -4.83 -4.50 34.40
C ARG A 49 -6.16 -5.22 34.17
N PRO A 50 -7.12 -5.25 35.12
CA PRO A 50 -8.41 -5.88 34.90
C PRO A 50 -9.23 -5.15 33.82
N THR A 51 -9.12 -3.83 33.71
CA THR A 51 -9.80 -3.06 32.66
C THR A 51 -9.26 -3.37 31.26
N LEU A 52 -7.94 -3.48 31.08
CA LEU A 52 -7.32 -3.89 29.81
C LEU A 52 -7.69 -5.33 29.45
N LYS A 53 -7.80 -6.24 30.42
CA LYS A 53 -8.31 -7.60 30.18
C LYS A 53 -9.75 -7.58 29.69
N LYS A 54 -10.62 -6.77 30.29
CA LYS A 54 -12.01 -6.59 29.82
C LYS A 54 -12.04 -6.01 28.41
N LEU A 55 -11.24 -5.00 28.12
CA LEU A 55 -11.14 -4.40 26.79
C LEU A 55 -10.65 -5.42 25.75
N SER A 56 -9.63 -6.21 26.08
CA SER A 56 -9.15 -7.31 25.22
C SER A 56 -10.26 -8.31 24.90
N THR A 57 -11.06 -8.70 25.89
CA THR A 57 -12.20 -9.59 25.66
C THR A 57 -13.26 -8.95 24.76
N LEU A 58 -13.57 -7.66 24.95
CA LEU A 58 -14.53 -6.93 24.11
C LEU A 58 -14.03 -6.80 22.66
N VAL A 59 -12.77 -6.44 22.47
CA VAL A 59 -12.14 -6.36 21.15
C VAL A 59 -12.21 -7.72 20.45
N ARG A 60 -11.87 -8.80 21.17
CA ARG A 60 -11.94 -10.16 20.61
C ARG A 60 -13.36 -10.57 20.25
N ALA A 61 -14.34 -10.29 21.12
CA ALA A 61 -15.74 -10.57 20.84
C ALA A 61 -16.20 -9.83 19.57
N LYS A 62 -15.84 -8.55 19.45
CA LYS A 62 -16.20 -7.75 18.28
C LYS A 62 -15.50 -8.23 17.00
N LEU A 63 -14.25 -8.66 17.07
CA LEU A 63 -13.56 -9.27 15.91
C LEU A 63 -14.26 -10.54 15.42
N LEU A 64 -14.87 -11.33 16.32
CA LEU A 64 -15.63 -12.52 15.94
C LEU A 64 -16.99 -12.17 15.31
N GLU A 65 -17.59 -11.05 15.70
CA GLU A 65 -18.84 -10.56 15.11
C GLU A 65 -18.62 -9.92 13.73
N THR A 66 -17.51 -9.22 13.54
CA THR A 66 -17.18 -8.57 12.27
C THR A 66 -16.57 -9.55 11.27
N LEU A 67 -16.99 -9.46 10.01
CA LEU A 67 -16.36 -10.23 8.93
C LEU A 67 -14.92 -9.74 8.71
N VAL A 68 -13.95 -10.60 8.99
CA VAL A 68 -12.53 -10.35 8.68
C VAL A 68 -12.27 -10.78 7.22
N PRO A 69 -11.71 -9.89 6.38
CA PRO A 69 -11.32 -10.25 5.02
C PRO A 69 -10.34 -11.43 5.00
N LYS A 70 -10.41 -12.29 3.97
CA LYS A 70 -9.57 -13.50 3.85
C LYS A 70 -8.09 -13.16 3.61
N GLU A 71 -7.85 -11.94 3.17
CA GLU A 71 -6.57 -11.36 2.81
C GLU A 71 -5.77 -10.91 4.04
N MET A 72 -6.38 -10.89 5.23
CA MET A 72 -5.69 -10.59 6.48
C MET A 72 -4.88 -11.80 6.95
N SER A 73 -3.55 -11.75 6.79
CA SER A 73 -2.63 -12.82 7.17
C SER A 73 -2.59 -13.08 8.68
N GLU A 74 -2.54 -12.01 9.48
CA GLU A 74 -2.40 -12.12 10.93
C GLU A 74 -3.34 -11.15 11.67
N VAL A 75 -4.11 -11.70 12.62
CA VAL A 75 -4.93 -10.93 13.55
C VAL A 75 -4.62 -11.39 14.97
N SER A 76 -3.96 -10.53 15.74
CA SER A 76 -3.64 -10.78 17.15
C SER A 76 -4.24 -9.71 18.05
N VAL A 77 -4.64 -10.08 19.28
CA VAL A 77 -5.19 -9.14 20.26
C VAL A 77 -4.33 -9.13 21.51
N THR A 78 -3.70 -8.00 21.79
CA THR A 78 -2.82 -7.78 22.95
C THR A 78 -3.24 -6.52 23.69
N ASP A 79 -3.46 -6.61 25.00
CA ASP A 79 -3.78 -5.47 25.88
C ASP A 79 -4.92 -4.55 25.39
N GLY A 80 -5.95 -5.11 24.75
CA GLY A 80 -7.09 -4.33 24.24
C GLY A 80 -6.83 -3.64 22.90
N ILE A 81 -5.76 -4.03 22.21
CA ILE A 81 -5.43 -3.60 20.86
C ILE A 81 -5.50 -4.82 19.94
N ALA A 82 -6.25 -4.70 18.85
CA ALA A 82 -6.22 -5.64 17.74
C ALA A 82 -5.14 -5.20 16.76
N ASN A 83 -4.11 -6.03 16.60
CA ASN A 83 -3.11 -5.90 15.57
C ASN A 83 -3.56 -6.68 14.34
N VAL A 84 -3.77 -5.98 13.23
CA VAL A 84 -4.20 -6.54 11.96
C VAL A 84 -3.10 -6.29 10.94
N GLN A 85 -2.62 -7.36 10.30
CA GLN A 85 -1.51 -7.29 9.35
C GLN A 85 -1.85 -8.05 8.07
N VAL A 86 -1.49 -7.43 6.94
CA VAL A 86 -1.45 -8.03 5.61
C VAL A 86 0.01 -8.11 5.19
N ASP A 87 0.48 -9.30 4.85
CA ASP A 87 1.90 -9.52 4.53
C ASP A 87 2.34 -8.70 3.30
N GLY A 88 3.43 -7.95 3.45
CA GLY A 88 3.99 -7.14 2.39
C GLY A 88 3.27 -5.82 2.12
N GLU A 89 2.10 -5.57 2.73
CA GLU A 89 1.32 -4.34 2.48
C GLU A 89 1.29 -3.39 3.68
N PHE A 90 0.61 -3.76 4.77
CA PHE A 90 0.38 -2.86 5.89
C PHE A 90 0.10 -3.56 7.22
N LYS A 91 0.25 -2.81 8.30
CA LYS A 91 -0.06 -3.18 9.67
C LYS A 91 -0.87 -2.07 10.35
N VAL A 92 -1.98 -2.44 10.98
CA VAL A 92 -2.89 -1.50 11.66
C VAL A 92 -3.11 -1.92 13.10
N LEU A 93 -3.01 -0.95 14.01
CA LEU A 93 -3.38 -1.10 15.40
C LEU A 93 -4.77 -0.51 15.62
N LEU A 94 -5.73 -1.37 15.98
CA LEU A 94 -7.13 -1.03 16.18
C LEU A 94 -7.51 -1.19 17.66
N THR A 95 -8.44 -0.36 18.13
CA THR A 95 -9.08 -0.50 19.43
C THR A 95 -10.56 -0.10 19.36
N LEU A 96 -11.26 -0.15 20.49
CA LEU A 96 -12.66 0.26 20.60
C LEU A 96 -12.78 1.64 21.25
N GLY A 97 -13.69 2.47 20.75
CA GLY A 97 -14.00 3.77 21.35
C GLY A 97 -13.79 4.96 20.42
N TYR A 98 -14.64 5.09 19.40
CA TYR A 98 -14.65 6.26 18.51
C TYR A 98 -15.71 7.27 18.95
N ARG A 99 -15.30 8.54 19.17
CA ARG A 99 -16.15 9.65 19.63
C ARG A 99 -17.05 9.33 20.83
N GLY A 100 -16.56 8.53 21.76
CA GLY A 100 -17.29 8.12 22.96
C GLY A 100 -18.15 6.85 22.80
N HIS A 101 -18.22 6.27 21.60
CA HIS A 101 -18.92 5.02 21.35
C HIS A 101 -17.96 3.82 21.38
N PHE A 102 -18.04 3.02 22.45
CA PHE A 102 -17.24 1.79 22.61
C PHE A 102 -17.62 0.65 21.65
N SER A 103 -18.74 0.77 20.94
CA SER A 103 -19.15 -0.15 19.88
C SER A 103 -18.48 0.16 18.54
N LEU A 104 -17.71 1.24 18.40
CA LEU A 104 -17.08 1.66 17.15
C LEU A 104 -15.55 1.44 17.18
N TRP A 105 -14.98 1.16 16.01
CA TRP A 105 -13.54 0.94 15.85
C TRP A 105 -12.79 2.27 15.84
N ARG A 106 -11.60 2.26 16.43
CA ARG A 106 -10.66 3.39 16.45
C ARG A 106 -9.29 2.90 16.01
N ILE A 107 -8.62 3.69 15.16
CA ILE A 107 -7.27 3.46 14.67
C ILE A 107 -6.30 4.17 15.62
N LEU A 108 -5.35 3.41 16.15
CA LEU A 108 -4.25 3.94 16.96
C LEU A 108 -3.04 4.25 16.10
N HIS A 109 -2.73 3.36 15.15
CA HIS A 109 -1.55 3.49 14.31
C HIS A 109 -1.74 2.74 12.99
N ILE A 110 -1.17 3.29 11.91
CA ILE A 110 -1.09 2.69 10.59
C ILE A 110 0.38 2.71 10.17
N GLU A 111 0.91 1.55 9.84
CA GLU A 111 2.26 1.33 9.33
C GLU A 111 2.16 0.67 7.96
N LEU A 112 2.79 1.27 6.95
CA LEU A 112 2.88 0.69 5.62
C LEU A 112 4.16 -0.16 5.55
N LEU A 113 4.00 -1.43 5.16
CA LEU A 113 5.09 -2.38 4.98
C LEU A 113 5.62 -2.39 3.54
N VAL A 114 4.91 -1.72 2.62
CA VAL A 114 5.39 -1.46 1.26
C VAL A 114 6.68 -0.65 1.31
N GLY A 115 7.70 -1.09 0.58
CA GLY A 115 9.05 -0.55 0.71
C GLY A 115 9.91 -0.65 -0.52
N GLU A 116 11.03 0.06 -0.47
CA GLU A 116 12.14 -0.04 -1.42
C GLU A 116 13.32 -0.75 -0.75
N LYS A 117 14.42 -0.97 -1.50
CA LYS A 117 15.70 -1.44 -0.93
C LYS A 117 16.20 -0.62 0.28
N THR A 118 15.80 0.64 0.37
CA THR A 118 16.19 1.58 1.43
C THR A 118 15.35 1.45 2.71
N GLY A 119 14.28 0.63 2.67
CA GLY A 119 13.36 0.40 3.78
C GLY A 119 11.90 0.69 3.43
N PRO A 120 10.98 0.46 4.37
CA PRO A 120 9.55 0.69 4.18
C PRO A 120 9.23 2.19 4.00
N ILE A 121 8.19 2.47 3.23
CA ILE A 121 7.70 3.83 2.97
C ILE A 121 7.10 4.38 4.28
N LYS A 122 7.78 5.36 4.86
CA LYS A 122 7.28 6.04 6.06
C LYS A 122 6.23 7.07 5.69
N LEU A 123 5.00 6.83 6.15
CA LEU A 123 3.93 7.81 6.00
C LEU A 123 4.14 8.97 7.00
N GLU A 124 4.08 10.21 6.48
CA GLU A 124 4.16 11.43 7.28
C GLU A 124 3.08 11.42 8.37
N GLU A 125 3.42 11.93 9.56
CA GLU A 125 2.54 11.87 10.73
C GLU A 125 1.20 12.60 10.51
N THR A 126 1.23 13.75 9.86
CA THR A 126 0.03 14.52 9.48
C THR A 126 -0.90 13.71 8.57
N ARG A 127 -0.34 13.04 7.55
CA ARG A 127 -1.10 12.19 6.62
C ARG A 127 -1.69 10.97 7.31
N ARG A 128 -0.96 10.36 8.25
CA ARG A 128 -1.45 9.23 9.07
C ARG A 128 -2.71 9.60 9.85
N TYR A 129 -2.74 10.77 10.50
CA TYR A 129 -3.90 11.20 11.27
C TYR A 129 -5.11 11.49 10.38
N VAL A 130 -4.91 12.21 9.26
CA VAL A 130 -6.02 12.53 8.34
C VAL A 130 -6.60 11.27 7.70
N LEU A 131 -5.73 10.34 7.26
CA LEU A 131 -6.16 9.05 6.71
C LEU A 131 -6.89 8.22 7.76
N GLY A 132 -6.36 8.14 8.98
CA GLY A 132 -6.99 7.41 10.08
C GLY A 132 -8.39 7.94 10.40
N ASP A 133 -8.56 9.26 10.55
CA ASP A 133 -9.85 9.88 10.83
C ASP A 133 -10.86 9.69 9.67
N ASP A 134 -10.41 9.65 8.42
CA ASP A 134 -11.30 9.32 7.30
C ASP A 134 -11.76 7.86 7.30
N ILE A 135 -10.84 6.93 7.55
CA ILE A 135 -11.19 5.51 7.65
C ILE A 135 -12.10 5.26 8.84
N GLU A 136 -11.83 5.85 10.01
CA GLU A 136 -12.70 5.77 11.19
C GLU A 136 -14.12 6.24 10.91
N ARG A 137 -14.27 7.37 10.20
CA ARG A 137 -15.60 7.86 9.77
C ARG A 137 -16.31 6.85 8.88
N ARG A 138 -15.64 6.29 7.88
CA ARG A 138 -16.27 5.32 6.96
C ARG A 138 -16.59 4.00 7.65
N MET A 139 -15.71 3.53 8.54
CA MET A 139 -15.96 2.34 9.37
C MET A 139 -17.15 2.52 10.33
N ALA A 140 -17.42 3.74 10.79
CA ALA A 140 -18.52 4.00 11.71
C ALA A 140 -19.91 3.88 11.07
N VAL A 141 -20.01 4.07 9.75
CA VAL A 141 -21.27 4.04 9.00
C VAL A 141 -21.53 2.66 8.39
N ALA A 142 -20.49 1.87 8.17
CA ALA A 142 -20.59 0.65 7.40
C ALA A 142 -20.89 -0.61 8.20
N ASP A 143 -21.57 -1.54 7.55
CA ASP A 143 -21.87 -2.86 8.11
C ASP A 143 -20.60 -3.73 8.27
N ASN A 144 -19.61 -3.55 7.38
CA ASN A 144 -18.35 -4.30 7.35
C ASN A 144 -17.13 -3.37 7.50
N PRO A 145 -16.78 -2.95 8.73
CA PRO A 145 -15.74 -1.94 8.95
C PRO A 145 -14.35 -2.42 8.53
N LEU A 146 -14.01 -3.69 8.78
CA LEU A 146 -12.68 -4.24 8.45
C LEU A 146 -12.47 -4.40 6.95
N THR A 147 -13.52 -4.68 6.18
CA THR A 147 -13.45 -4.70 4.71
C THR A 147 -13.16 -3.32 4.16
N ILE A 148 -13.80 -2.27 4.70
CA ILE A 148 -13.52 -0.89 4.26
C ILE A 148 -12.09 -0.50 4.57
N LEU A 149 -11.62 -0.78 5.79
CA LEU A 149 -10.23 -0.56 6.19
C LEU A 149 -9.28 -1.23 5.19
N TYR A 150 -9.50 -2.50 4.88
CA TYR A 150 -8.72 -3.24 3.90
C TYR A 150 -8.75 -2.56 2.52
N THR A 151 -9.93 -2.29 1.96
CA THR A 151 -10.04 -1.74 0.60
C THR A 151 -9.31 -0.42 0.43
N ILE A 152 -9.43 0.50 1.40
CA ILE A 152 -8.81 1.83 1.32
C ILE A 152 -7.30 1.72 1.47
N LEU A 153 -6.82 0.93 2.42
CA LEU A 153 -5.37 0.76 2.64
C LEU A 153 -4.72 -0.02 1.50
N HIS A 154 -5.40 -1.02 0.96
CA HIS A 154 -4.93 -1.81 -0.18
C HIS A 154 -4.82 -0.93 -1.44
N GLU A 155 -5.86 -0.15 -1.76
CA GLU A 155 -5.82 0.82 -2.87
C GLU A 155 -4.68 1.83 -2.70
N LEU A 156 -4.48 2.33 -1.49
CA LEU A 156 -3.38 3.22 -1.16
C LEU A 156 -2.02 2.56 -1.36
N CYS A 157 -1.85 1.30 -0.92
CA CYS A 157 -0.62 0.53 -1.09
C CYS A 157 -0.28 0.35 -2.56
N ILE A 158 -1.26 -0.03 -3.40
CA ILE A 158 -1.05 -0.22 -4.84
C ILE A 158 -0.65 1.09 -5.51
N SER A 159 -1.29 2.20 -5.13
CA SER A 159 -0.92 3.53 -5.62
C SER A 159 0.53 3.84 -5.27
N PHE A 160 0.97 3.59 -4.03
CA PHE A 160 2.37 3.75 -3.63
C PHE A 160 3.34 2.84 -4.38
N VAL A 161 2.98 1.58 -4.62
CA VAL A 161 3.82 0.65 -5.39
C VAL A 161 4.00 1.18 -6.81
N MET A 162 2.93 1.59 -7.47
CA MET A 162 2.99 2.08 -8.84
C MET A 162 3.76 3.40 -8.94
N ASP A 163 3.55 4.34 -8.01
CA ASP A 163 4.34 5.56 -7.92
C ASP A 163 5.83 5.25 -7.72
N THR A 164 6.15 4.28 -6.87
CA THR A 164 7.53 3.83 -6.61
C THR A 164 8.16 3.23 -7.86
N VAL A 165 7.44 2.36 -8.57
CA VAL A 165 7.88 1.74 -9.82
C VAL A 165 8.14 2.78 -10.90
N ILE A 166 7.24 3.75 -11.07
CA ILE A 166 7.39 4.87 -12.02
C ILE A 166 8.60 5.72 -11.63
N ARG A 167 8.74 6.07 -10.36
CA ARG A 167 9.86 6.87 -9.84
C ARG A 167 11.20 6.18 -10.06
N GLN A 168 11.34 4.90 -9.69
CA GLN A 168 12.55 4.12 -9.90
C GLN A 168 12.90 4.00 -11.38
N THR A 169 11.90 3.76 -12.24
CA THR A 169 12.10 3.70 -13.70
C THR A 169 12.61 5.03 -14.25
N ASN A 170 12.06 6.16 -13.80
CA ASN A 170 12.52 7.48 -14.20
C ASN A 170 13.97 7.76 -13.78
N VAL A 171 14.37 7.30 -12.59
CA VAL A 171 15.78 7.37 -12.15
C VAL A 171 16.68 6.51 -13.04
N LEU A 172 16.26 5.28 -13.37
CA LEU A 172 17.02 4.39 -14.27
C LEU A 172 17.22 5.00 -15.66
N ARG A 173 16.20 5.70 -16.18
CA ARG A 173 16.27 6.44 -17.46
C ARG A 173 17.26 7.60 -17.46
N GLN A 174 17.51 8.22 -16.32
CA GLN A 174 18.48 9.31 -16.20
C GLN A 174 19.89 8.79 -15.91
N GLY A 175 20.00 7.56 -15.42
CA GLY A 175 21.27 6.93 -15.03
C GLY A 175 21.83 5.99 -16.09
N ARG A 176 22.33 4.84 -15.63
CA ARG A 176 23.08 3.86 -16.43
C ARG A 176 22.29 3.24 -17.58
N TRP A 177 20.95 3.28 -17.51
CA TRP A 177 20.06 2.61 -18.45
C TRP A 177 19.42 3.56 -19.49
N LYS A 178 19.90 4.80 -19.59
CA LYS A 178 19.33 5.85 -20.45
C LYS A 178 19.04 5.42 -21.89
N GLU A 179 20.00 4.81 -22.57
CA GLU A 179 19.86 4.37 -23.97
C GLU A 179 19.32 2.94 -24.08
N ALA A 180 19.21 2.21 -22.96
CA ALA A 180 18.82 0.80 -22.95
C ALA A 180 17.32 0.58 -22.66
N ILE A 181 16.63 1.59 -22.10
CA ILE A 181 15.23 1.50 -21.63
C ILE A 181 14.38 2.67 -22.14
N LYS A 182 13.16 2.36 -22.62
CA LYS A 182 12.08 3.32 -22.92
C LYS A 182 10.86 2.97 -22.09
N SER A 183 10.37 3.93 -21.30
CA SER A 183 9.15 3.75 -20.49
C SER A 183 7.97 4.50 -21.08
N GLU A 184 6.83 3.85 -21.21
CA GLU A 184 5.54 4.41 -21.59
C GLU A 184 4.55 4.23 -20.44
N LEU A 185 3.89 5.31 -20.03
CA LEU A 185 2.78 5.22 -19.07
C LEU A 185 1.55 4.74 -19.83
N VAL A 186 1.00 3.61 -19.40
CA VAL A 186 -0.24 3.07 -19.93
C VAL A 186 -1.37 3.73 -19.15
N SER A 187 -1.80 4.91 -19.60
CA SER A 187 -3.12 5.44 -19.29
C SER A 187 -4.05 5.09 -20.43
N ASP A 188 -5.22 4.54 -20.09
CA ASP A 188 -6.21 4.02 -21.03
C ASP A 188 -6.98 5.15 -21.75
N SER A 189 -6.27 6.21 -22.17
CA SER A 189 -6.80 7.35 -22.93
C SER A 189 -6.78 7.10 -24.45
N HIS A 190 -6.24 5.97 -24.90
CA HIS A 190 -6.14 5.65 -26.33
C HIS A 190 -7.21 4.63 -26.77
N ARG A 191 -8.48 4.95 -26.52
CA ARG A 191 -9.64 4.34 -27.21
C ARG A 191 -10.68 5.36 -27.70
N SER A 192 -10.24 6.57 -28.01
CA SER A 192 -11.02 7.58 -28.74
C SER A 192 -10.15 8.29 -29.79
N ALA A 193 -9.43 7.52 -30.61
CA ALA A 193 -8.94 8.02 -31.90
C ALA A 193 -10.00 7.71 -32.96
N GLY A 194 -11.02 8.55 -32.99
CA GLY A 194 -12.07 8.54 -34.00
C GLY A 194 -12.68 9.93 -34.11
N GLN A 195 -12.39 10.60 -35.22
CA GLN A 195 -12.99 11.85 -35.69
C GLN A 195 -12.39 13.16 -35.16
N GLY A 196 -11.76 13.90 -36.08
CA GLY A 196 -11.11 15.18 -35.84
C GLY A 196 -12.01 16.39 -36.02
N GLY A 197 -11.39 17.56 -35.95
CA GLY A 197 -12.01 18.85 -36.28
C GLY A 197 -11.56 19.96 -35.34
N ASN A 198 -10.85 20.93 -35.90
CA ASN A 198 -10.39 22.18 -35.28
C ASN A 198 -11.54 22.99 -34.63
N ASN A 199 -11.28 23.66 -33.50
CA ASN A 199 -11.37 25.13 -33.32
C ASN A 199 -11.37 25.55 -31.82
N ALA A 200 -10.98 26.82 -31.63
CA ALA A 200 -10.58 27.57 -30.43
C ALA A 200 -11.53 27.57 -29.20
N PRO A 201 -11.07 28.05 -28.01
CA PRO A 201 -11.77 27.92 -26.74
C PRO A 201 -12.73 29.10 -26.48
N THR A 202 -13.93 28.82 -25.95
CA THR A 202 -14.79 29.85 -25.35
C THR A 202 -15.55 29.32 -24.14
N GLN A 203 -15.80 30.25 -23.22
CA GLN A 203 -16.18 30.19 -21.81
C GLN A 203 -17.43 29.39 -21.36
N LEU A 204 -17.35 29.06 -20.05
CA LEU A 204 -18.38 29.01 -18.98
C LEU A 204 -19.74 28.33 -19.24
N GLY A 205 -20.01 27.31 -18.43
CA GLY A 205 -21.34 26.84 -18.08
C GLY A 205 -21.26 25.84 -16.94
N GLN A 206 -21.92 26.15 -15.82
CA GLN A 206 -22.04 25.32 -14.62
C GLN A 206 -22.84 24.05 -14.93
N ASP A 207 -22.31 22.88 -14.60
CA ASP A 207 -23.04 21.86 -13.83
C ASP A 207 -22.02 20.85 -13.32
N GLY A 208 -21.85 20.81 -12.00
CA GLY A 208 -20.91 19.94 -11.31
C GLY A 208 -21.49 18.55 -11.12
N GLU A 209 -21.66 17.80 -12.20
CA GLU A 209 -21.55 16.35 -12.11
C GLU A 209 -20.06 16.03 -12.04
N LEU A 210 -19.60 15.70 -10.83
CA LEU A 210 -18.34 15.01 -10.63
C LEU A 210 -18.49 13.64 -11.30
N ASP A 211 -18.27 13.61 -12.62
CA ASP A 211 -18.07 12.39 -13.37
C ASP A 211 -16.98 11.60 -12.65
N SER A 212 -17.39 10.44 -12.13
CA SER A 212 -16.54 9.39 -11.62
C SER A 212 -15.67 8.81 -12.75
N SER A 213 -14.80 9.65 -13.30
CA SER A 213 -13.57 9.22 -13.94
C SER A 213 -12.70 8.66 -12.81
N GLY A 214 -12.94 7.38 -12.50
CA GLY A 214 -12.25 6.68 -11.43
C GLY A 214 -10.75 6.93 -11.53
N PHE A 215 -10.14 7.24 -10.41
CA PHE A 215 -8.68 7.34 -10.25
C PHE A 215 -8.09 5.99 -10.67
N ARG A 216 -7.81 5.81 -11.98
CA ARG A 216 -7.16 4.59 -12.48
C ARG A 216 -5.67 4.76 -12.29
N ILE A 217 -5.11 3.89 -11.47
CA ILE A 217 -3.67 3.84 -11.20
C ILE A 217 -2.96 3.57 -12.53
N PRO A 218 -2.07 4.47 -12.99
CA PRO A 218 -1.46 4.35 -14.31
C PRO A 218 -0.55 3.12 -14.38
N GLY A 219 -0.69 2.33 -15.45
CA GLY A 219 0.20 1.22 -15.74
C GLY A 219 1.56 1.70 -16.27
N LEU A 220 2.58 0.85 -16.21
CA LEU A 220 3.90 1.14 -16.74
C LEU A 220 4.33 0.06 -17.74
N LYS A 221 4.64 0.45 -18.97
CA LYS A 221 5.30 -0.39 -19.97
C LYS A 221 6.76 0.02 -20.08
N VAL A 222 7.68 -0.91 -19.83
CA VAL A 222 9.12 -0.71 -19.89
C VAL A 222 9.67 -1.56 -21.04
N ASN A 223 9.99 -0.91 -22.16
CA ASN A 223 10.72 -1.53 -23.26
C ASN A 223 12.21 -1.54 -22.90
N TYR A 224 12.85 -2.68 -23.10
CA TYR A 224 14.28 -2.84 -22.83
C TYR A 224 14.97 -3.41 -24.08
N TRP A 225 16.30 -3.25 -24.17
CA TRP A 225 17.07 -3.65 -25.35
C TRP A 225 16.68 -2.85 -26.60
N LEU A 226 16.87 -1.55 -26.53
CA LEU A 226 16.65 -0.66 -27.66
C LEU A 226 17.86 -0.75 -28.60
N ASP A 227 17.61 -1.11 -29.86
CA ASP A 227 18.62 -1.03 -30.91
C ASP A 227 18.53 0.37 -31.56
N GLU A 228 19.60 1.16 -31.50
CA GLU A 228 19.61 2.57 -31.97
C GLU A 228 19.39 2.73 -33.50
N ARG A 229 19.26 1.63 -34.26
CA ARG A 229 19.25 1.65 -35.73
C ARG A 229 17.92 1.94 -36.42
N ASN A 230 16.82 2.20 -35.72
CA ASN A 230 15.54 2.48 -36.38
C ASN A 230 15.10 3.94 -36.19
N SER A 231 15.69 4.84 -36.98
CA SER A 231 15.23 6.22 -37.16
C SER A 231 14.36 6.41 -38.42
N GLY A 232 13.72 5.36 -38.94
CA GLY A 232 12.89 5.52 -40.14
C GLY A 232 12.27 4.24 -40.65
N SER A 233 11.24 3.73 -39.97
CA SER A 233 10.24 2.85 -40.58
C SER A 233 9.10 2.64 -39.59
N ALA A 234 7.87 2.86 -40.03
CA ALA A 234 6.64 2.63 -39.27
C ALA A 234 6.29 1.12 -39.24
N GLU A 235 7.21 0.29 -38.77
CA GLU A 235 6.91 -1.08 -38.36
C GLU A 235 7.04 -1.18 -36.84
N SER A 236 5.91 -1.46 -36.20
CA SER A 236 5.72 -1.49 -34.75
C SER A 236 6.75 -2.34 -34.01
N ASP A 237 7.35 -1.75 -32.97
CA ASP A 237 7.78 -2.38 -31.71
C ASP A 237 8.21 -3.87 -31.75
N SER A 238 9.45 -4.17 -32.15
CA SER A 238 10.05 -5.50 -31.96
C SER A 238 10.90 -5.62 -30.68
N SER A 239 11.04 -4.53 -29.90
CA SER A 239 11.80 -4.55 -28.65
C SER A 239 11.00 -5.26 -27.56
N PRO A 240 11.62 -6.20 -26.81
CA PRO A 240 10.95 -6.85 -25.70
C PRO A 240 10.57 -5.84 -24.61
N PHE A 241 9.43 -6.05 -23.96
CA PHE A 241 8.95 -5.13 -22.93
C PHE A 241 8.34 -5.87 -21.73
N ILE A 242 8.36 -5.19 -20.60
CA ILE A 242 7.70 -5.59 -19.36
C ILE A 242 6.56 -4.63 -19.11
N LYS A 243 5.38 -5.16 -18.84
CA LYS A 243 4.19 -4.39 -18.51
C LYS A 243 3.84 -4.64 -17.05
N VAL A 244 3.83 -3.58 -16.24
CA VAL A 244 3.43 -3.59 -14.83
C VAL A 244 2.09 -2.85 -14.75
N GLU A 245 1.03 -3.55 -14.36
CA GLU A 245 -0.31 -2.96 -14.24
C GLU A 245 -1.00 -3.40 -12.96
N ALA A 246 -1.72 -2.46 -12.34
CA ALA A 246 -2.73 -2.77 -11.34
C ALA A 246 -4.02 -3.17 -12.07
N LEU A 247 -4.45 -4.41 -11.88
CA LEU A 247 -5.68 -4.95 -12.45
C LEU A 247 -6.91 -4.41 -11.68
N GLN A 248 -8.11 -4.65 -12.23
CA GLN A 248 -9.38 -4.23 -11.60
C GLN A 248 -9.66 -4.93 -10.27
N ASP A 249 -9.05 -6.09 -10.03
CA ASP A 249 -9.06 -6.82 -8.77
C ASP A 249 -8.02 -6.30 -7.77
N MET A 250 -7.38 -5.17 -8.07
CA MET A 250 -6.35 -4.55 -7.25
C MET A 250 -5.08 -5.41 -7.08
N GLN A 251 -4.86 -6.40 -7.96
CA GLN A 251 -3.61 -7.14 -8.01
C GLN A 251 -2.62 -6.51 -8.99
N ILE A 252 -1.35 -6.44 -8.57
CA ILE A 252 -0.27 -5.94 -9.42
C ILE A 252 0.27 -7.10 -10.24
N LYS A 253 0.12 -7.01 -11.56
CA LYS A 253 0.60 -8.04 -12.49
C LYS A 253 1.74 -7.50 -13.35
N CYS A 254 2.84 -8.25 -13.36
CA CYS A 254 3.98 -8.03 -14.24
C CYS A 254 3.95 -9.05 -15.37
N GLN A 255 3.82 -8.59 -16.61
CA GLN A 255 3.78 -9.43 -17.81
C GLN A 255 4.93 -9.09 -18.76
N HIS A 256 5.54 -10.12 -19.33
CA HIS A 256 6.49 -9.95 -20.41
C HIS A 256 5.80 -10.01 -21.78
N SER A 257 6.34 -9.31 -22.78
CA SER A 257 5.78 -9.24 -24.13
C SER A 257 5.70 -10.59 -24.87
N SER A 258 6.64 -11.48 -24.58
CA SER A 258 6.69 -12.86 -25.08
C SER A 258 6.72 -13.86 -23.94
N PHE A 259 6.36 -15.12 -24.21
CA PHE A 259 6.56 -16.20 -23.26
C PHE A 259 8.05 -16.35 -22.95
N VAL A 260 8.40 -16.47 -21.67
CA VAL A 260 9.79 -16.53 -21.22
C VAL A 260 9.98 -17.63 -20.20
N LEU A 261 11.11 -18.34 -20.32
CA LEU A 261 11.55 -19.38 -19.41
C LEU A 261 12.59 -18.86 -18.44
N ASP A 262 12.44 -19.23 -17.17
CA ASP A 262 13.44 -18.97 -16.14
C ASP A 262 14.69 -19.84 -16.39
N PRO A 263 15.90 -19.25 -16.45
CA PRO A 263 17.14 -20.00 -16.67
C PRO A 263 17.42 -21.09 -15.63
N LEU A 264 16.91 -20.95 -14.40
CA LEU A 264 17.15 -21.87 -13.29
C LEU A 264 16.17 -23.05 -13.31
N THR A 265 14.88 -22.77 -13.54
CA THR A 265 13.82 -23.78 -13.41
C THR A 265 13.34 -24.35 -14.74
N ASP A 266 13.68 -23.70 -15.86
CA ASP A 266 13.20 -24.01 -17.22
C ASP A 266 11.65 -24.07 -17.32
N LYS A 267 10.98 -23.40 -16.39
CA LYS A 267 9.53 -23.18 -16.36
C LYS A 267 9.22 -21.74 -16.74
N GLU A 268 7.94 -21.44 -16.98
CA GLU A 268 7.48 -20.07 -17.22
C GLU A 268 7.97 -19.13 -16.12
N ALA A 269 8.60 -18.03 -16.52
CA ALA A 269 9.20 -17.07 -15.60
C ALA A 269 8.11 -16.27 -14.88
N ASP A 270 8.09 -16.35 -13.56
CA ASP A 270 7.28 -15.45 -12.73
C ASP A 270 8.02 -14.13 -12.51
N LEU A 271 7.45 -13.03 -12.98
CA LEU A 271 7.99 -11.66 -12.86
C LEU A 271 7.32 -10.86 -11.74
N SER A 272 6.74 -11.53 -10.74
CA SER A 272 6.11 -10.90 -9.57
C SER A 272 7.00 -9.87 -8.85
N LEU A 273 6.35 -8.84 -8.31
CA LEU A 273 6.95 -7.78 -7.49
C LEU A 273 6.91 -8.19 -6.01
N ASP A 274 8.03 -8.07 -5.32
CA ASP A 274 8.04 -8.06 -3.86
C ASP A 274 7.64 -6.67 -3.36
N LEU A 275 6.47 -6.55 -2.76
CA LEU A 275 5.91 -5.28 -2.28
C LEU A 275 6.75 -4.69 -1.13
N SER A 276 7.45 -5.53 -0.37
CA SER A 276 8.27 -5.10 0.76
C SER A 276 9.63 -4.53 0.34
N CYS A 277 10.14 -4.94 -0.82
CA CYS A 277 11.44 -4.55 -1.36
C CYS A 277 11.35 -4.37 -2.87
N ILE A 278 10.68 -3.29 -3.29
CA ILE A 278 10.47 -2.98 -4.70
C ILE A 278 11.82 -2.61 -5.33
N ASP A 279 12.23 -3.40 -6.32
CA ASP A 279 13.41 -3.18 -7.14
C ASP A 279 13.13 -3.41 -8.62
N VAL A 280 12.84 -2.33 -9.32
CA VAL A 280 12.56 -2.38 -10.76
C VAL A 280 13.79 -2.86 -11.56
N GLU A 281 15.00 -2.55 -11.12
CA GLU A 281 16.22 -2.97 -11.82
C GLU A 281 16.40 -4.49 -11.79
N ALA A 282 16.18 -5.14 -10.63
CA ALA A 282 16.22 -6.59 -10.53
C ALA A 282 15.17 -7.27 -11.42
N ILE A 283 13.96 -6.70 -11.51
CA ILE A 283 12.91 -7.25 -12.37
C ILE A 283 13.29 -7.16 -13.85
N ILE A 284 13.87 -6.03 -14.27
CA ILE A 284 14.34 -5.84 -15.64
C ILE A 284 15.48 -6.82 -15.95
N LEU A 285 16.45 -6.95 -15.04
CA LEU A 285 17.55 -7.91 -15.19
C LEU A 285 17.06 -9.35 -15.24
N LYS A 286 16.09 -9.73 -14.40
CA LYS A 286 15.46 -11.04 -14.42
C LYS A 286 14.77 -11.29 -15.76
N ALA A 287 13.98 -10.34 -16.25
CA ALA A 287 13.32 -10.45 -17.55
C ALA A 287 14.32 -10.59 -18.71
N ILE A 288 15.41 -9.80 -18.72
CA ILE A 288 16.48 -9.92 -19.72
C ILE A 288 17.13 -11.30 -19.67
N ALA A 289 17.45 -11.80 -18.47
CA ALA A 289 18.08 -13.11 -18.30
C ALA A 289 17.18 -14.25 -18.81
N CYS A 290 15.89 -14.19 -18.48
CA CYS A 290 14.89 -15.15 -18.94
C CYS A 290 14.73 -15.08 -20.47
N ASN A 291 14.66 -13.87 -21.05
CA ASN A 291 14.51 -13.68 -22.49
C ASN A 291 15.73 -14.23 -23.24
N ARG A 292 16.94 -13.90 -22.77
CA ARG A 292 18.19 -14.45 -23.32
C ARG A 292 18.21 -15.98 -23.27
N HIS A 293 17.79 -16.59 -22.16
CA HIS A 293 17.72 -18.05 -22.01
C HIS A 293 16.74 -18.67 -23.02
N THR A 294 15.53 -18.12 -23.10
CA THR A 294 14.49 -18.59 -24.02
C THR A 294 14.96 -18.50 -25.47
N ARG A 295 15.58 -17.38 -25.86
CA ARG A 295 16.09 -17.17 -27.21
C ARG A 295 17.25 -18.11 -27.55
N LEU A 296 18.16 -18.36 -26.60
CA LEU A 296 19.24 -19.33 -26.78
C LEU A 296 18.69 -20.76 -26.98
N LEU A 297 17.65 -21.14 -26.25
CA LEU A 297 16.98 -22.44 -26.43
C LEU A 297 16.30 -22.57 -27.79
N GLU A 298 15.66 -21.51 -28.28
CA GLU A 298 15.08 -21.46 -29.62
C GLU A 298 16.17 -21.64 -30.70
N ILE A 299 17.25 -20.86 -30.60
CA ILE A 299 18.38 -20.95 -31.52
C ILE A 299 18.99 -22.35 -31.48
N GLN A 300 19.19 -22.93 -30.29
CA GLN A 300 19.69 -24.29 -30.15
C GLN A 300 18.74 -25.32 -30.80
N ARG A 301 17.43 -25.16 -30.66
CA ARG A 301 16.42 -26.02 -31.32
C ARG A 301 16.49 -25.88 -32.84
N GLU A 302 16.62 -24.67 -33.36
CA GLU A 302 16.73 -24.42 -34.80
C GLU A 302 18.05 -24.94 -35.39
N LEU A 303 19.17 -24.77 -34.68
CA LEU A 303 20.47 -25.31 -35.08
C LEU A 303 20.47 -26.85 -35.12
N LYS A 304 19.79 -27.50 -34.17
CA LYS A 304 19.60 -28.96 -34.19
C LYS A 304 18.73 -29.45 -35.35
N LYS A 305 17.73 -28.65 -35.77
CA LYS A 305 16.86 -28.97 -36.92
C LYS A 305 17.57 -28.75 -38.26
N ASN A 306 18.49 -27.78 -38.34
CA ASN A 306 19.24 -27.46 -39.54
C ASN A 306 20.45 -28.39 -39.72
N THR A 307 20.24 -29.51 -40.40
CA THR A 307 21.30 -30.48 -40.80
C THR A 307 22.39 -29.89 -41.70
N ARG A 308 22.19 -28.67 -42.22
CA ARG A 308 23.18 -27.97 -43.06
C ARG A 308 24.25 -27.23 -42.25
N ILE A 309 24.00 -26.91 -40.98
CA ILE A 309 24.91 -26.10 -40.13
C ILE A 309 25.69 -26.99 -39.15
N SER A 310 25.10 -28.09 -38.67
CA SER A 310 25.78 -29.10 -37.86
C SER A 310 26.33 -30.21 -38.76
N ARG A 311 27.51 -30.00 -39.35
CA ARG A 311 28.15 -30.96 -40.26
C ARG A 311 29.31 -31.73 -39.61
N SER A 312 29.86 -31.22 -38.51
CA SER A 312 31.05 -31.81 -37.86
C SER A 312 30.89 -31.96 -36.34
N PRO A 313 31.45 -33.00 -35.71
CA PRO A 313 31.57 -33.10 -34.25
C PRO A 313 32.42 -31.98 -33.60
N THR A 314 33.02 -31.10 -34.40
CA THR A 314 33.74 -29.88 -33.97
C THR A 314 32.90 -28.60 -34.03
N ASP A 315 31.65 -28.67 -34.48
CA ASP A 315 30.77 -27.49 -34.52
C ASP A 315 30.38 -27.05 -33.09
N VAL A 316 30.23 -25.74 -32.88
CA VAL A 316 29.98 -25.14 -31.57
C VAL A 316 28.63 -25.63 -31.01
N VAL A 317 28.69 -26.68 -30.18
CA VAL A 317 27.55 -27.12 -29.39
C VAL A 317 27.41 -26.17 -28.20
N LEU A 318 26.31 -25.41 -28.15
CA LEU A 318 25.89 -24.71 -26.93
C LEU A 318 25.62 -25.77 -25.86
N LYS A 319 26.64 -26.09 -25.06
CA LYS A 319 26.53 -26.95 -23.89
C LYS A 319 26.13 -26.08 -22.70
N ARG A 320 25.12 -26.54 -21.96
CA ARG A 320 24.81 -26.01 -20.63
C ARG A 320 26.04 -26.26 -19.77
N LYS A 321 26.62 -25.19 -19.21
CA LYS A 321 27.64 -25.34 -18.18
C LYS A 321 26.91 -25.73 -16.90
N GLU A 322 26.75 -27.02 -16.67
CA GLU A 322 26.43 -27.56 -15.35
C GLU A 322 27.72 -27.48 -14.52
N ASP A 323 28.01 -26.30 -13.96
CA ASP A 323 28.97 -26.21 -12.88
C ASP A 323 28.23 -25.86 -11.58
N HIS A 324 28.44 -26.76 -10.63
CA HIS A 324 28.33 -26.59 -9.20
C HIS A 324 28.64 -25.16 -8.71
N MET A 325 27.95 -24.81 -7.63
CA MET A 325 28.38 -23.95 -6.52
C MET A 325 29.77 -23.30 -6.64
N ASP A 326 29.78 -21.99 -6.37
CA ASP A 326 30.93 -21.10 -6.23
C ASP A 326 31.46 -20.49 -7.53
N VAL A 327 31.05 -19.24 -7.79
CA VAL A 327 31.86 -18.07 -8.21
C VAL A 327 30.90 -17.04 -8.84
N LEU A 328 30.15 -16.33 -8.00
CA LEU A 328 29.52 -15.05 -8.34
C LEU A 328 30.42 -13.89 -7.91
N GLN A 329 31.70 -13.94 -8.30
CA GLN A 329 32.60 -12.81 -8.13
C GLN A 329 33.42 -12.61 -9.39
N LYS A 330 33.26 -11.41 -9.96
CA LYS A 330 33.92 -10.86 -11.15
C LYS A 330 33.32 -11.32 -12.47
N VAL A 331 32.38 -10.53 -12.99
CA VAL A 331 32.68 -9.58 -14.07
C VAL A 331 31.68 -8.43 -13.96
N LEU A 332 32.14 -7.31 -13.42
CA LEU A 332 31.51 -6.00 -13.46
C LEU A 332 32.63 -5.05 -13.88
N ILE A 333 32.74 -4.80 -15.18
CA ILE A 333 33.27 -3.56 -15.77
C ILE A 333 32.33 -3.23 -16.91
#